data_AF-A0A3L6T640-F1
#
_entry.id   AF-A0A3L6T640-F1
#
_cell.length_a   1.000
_cell.length_b   1.000
_cell.length_c   1.000
_cell.angle_alpha   90.00
_cell.angle_beta   90.00
_cell.angle_gamma   90.00
#
_symmetry.space_group_name_H-M   'P 1'
#
loop_
_entity.id
_entity.type
_entity.pdbx_description
1 polymer ?
#
loop_
_entity_poly.entity_id
_entity_poly.type
_entity_poly.pdbx_seq_one_letter_code
_entity_poly.pdbx_strand_id
1 'polypeptide(L)'
;MRRLCLARSRAKEPDGGGRWSTLLCMEPGGSTVDVFDGVEFTWTSVETGGDDKKKGKGGGGGGSPRESLELSFDAKHTDTALERYVPFVMSTAEELQMRDRALRIYMNEGQLWHGINHHHPATFDTLAMDPVLKDSVIADLDRFLKRRDYYRRIGKAWKRGYLLYGPPGTGKSSLVAAMANYLRSNLYDLDLSEVRLNSSLQKLLIHMPNKSILVIEDIDCCFDAAASRKDAKRRSWSRNWTPATHRTRQKTAGR
;
A
#
# COMPACT_ATOMS: atom_id res chain seq x y z
N MET A 1 18.61 36.01 -9.91
CA MET A 1 17.48 35.78 -10.85
C MET A 1 16.94 34.38 -10.55
N ARG A 2 15.69 34.25 -10.11
CA ARG A 2 15.07 32.93 -9.85
C ARG A 2 14.95 32.18 -11.18
N ARG A 3 15.71 31.09 -11.36
CA ARG A 3 15.67 30.24 -12.56
C ARG A 3 14.99 28.91 -12.22
N LEU A 4 13.67 28.96 -12.13
CA LEU A 4 12.86 27.75 -12.10
C LEU A 4 12.68 27.31 -13.55
N CYS A 5 13.11 26.10 -13.86
CA CYS A 5 12.88 25.45 -15.14
C CYS A 5 11.56 24.68 -15.12
N LEU A 6 10.91 24.60 -16.27
CA LEU A 6 9.75 23.76 -16.46
C LEU A 6 10.21 22.55 -17.29
N ALA A 7 10.28 21.38 -16.66
CA ALA A 7 10.68 20.14 -17.31
C ALA A 7 9.47 19.23 -17.53
N ARG A 8 9.47 18.47 -18.63
CA ARG A 8 8.53 17.36 -18.81
C ARG A 8 9.29 16.07 -18.57
N SER A 9 8.95 15.39 -17.49
CA SER A 9 9.47 14.05 -17.21
C SER A 9 8.44 13.01 -17.64
N ARG A 10 8.92 11.90 -18.20
CA ARG A 10 8.09 10.74 -18.50
C ARG A 10 8.41 9.67 -17.46
N ALA A 11 7.53 9.52 -16.48
CA ALA A 11 7.62 8.40 -15.55
C ALA A 11 7.16 7.13 -16.27
N LYS A 12 8.00 6.09 -16.26
CA LYS A 12 7.61 4.77 -16.73
C LYS A 12 6.82 4.11 -15.60
N GLU A 13 5.52 3.98 -15.80
CA GLU A 13 4.68 3.28 -14.86
C GLU A 13 4.94 1.76 -14.99
N PRO A 14 4.80 1.01 -13.87
CA PRO A 14 5.12 -0.41 -13.81
C PRO A 14 4.25 -1.29 -14.72
N ASP A 15 3.16 -0.76 -15.28
CA ASP A 15 2.32 -1.40 -16.31
C ASP A 15 2.84 -1.17 -17.74
N GLY A 16 3.95 -0.45 -17.92
CA GLY A 16 4.51 -0.09 -19.23
C GLY A 16 3.91 1.19 -19.82
N GLY A 17 2.92 1.80 -19.17
CA GLY A 17 2.38 3.11 -19.50
C GLY A 17 3.39 4.23 -19.23
N GLY A 18 3.41 5.25 -20.10
CA GLY A 18 4.25 6.43 -19.89
C GLY A 18 3.40 7.62 -19.50
N ARG A 19 3.46 8.05 -18.24
CA ARG A 19 2.78 9.27 -17.79
C ARG A 19 3.73 10.45 -17.95
N TRP A 20 3.31 11.44 -18.72
CA TRP A 20 4.01 12.71 -18.82
C TRP A 20 3.60 13.59 -17.64
N SER A 21 4.58 14.00 -16.82
CA SER A 21 4.39 14.97 -15.75
C SER A 21 5.19 16.22 -16.05
N THR A 22 4.53 17.38 -15.94
CA THR A 22 5.19 18.67 -15.91
C THR A 22 5.74 18.88 -14.50
N LEU A 23 7.05 19.04 -14.38
CA LEU A 23 7.75 19.28 -13.12
C LEU A 23 8.36 20.68 -13.17
N LEU A 24 8.22 21.40 -12.07
CA LEU A 24 9.01 22.60 -11.83
C LEU A 24 10.34 22.13 -11.23
N CYS A 25 11.45 22.44 -11.90
CA CYS A 25 12.79 22.07 -11.49
C CYS A 25 13.62 23.32 -11.20
N MET A 26 14.70 23.15 -10.45
CA MET A 26 15.77 24.14 -10.38
C MET A 26 16.82 23.76 -11.42
N GLU A 27 17.35 24.73 -12.17
CA GLU A 27 18.51 24.47 -13.03
C GLU A 27 19.69 23.98 -12.18
N PRO A 28 20.55 23.06 -12.67
CA PRO A 28 21.78 22.68 -11.97
C PRO A 28 22.64 23.91 -11.64
N GLY A 29 23.09 24.05 -10.39
CA GLY A 29 23.77 25.25 -9.89
C GLY A 29 22.85 26.46 -9.66
N GLY A 30 21.56 26.35 -9.96
CA GLY A 30 20.55 27.36 -9.68
C GLY A 30 20.28 27.51 -8.19
N SER A 31 19.72 28.65 -7.82
CA SER A 31 19.37 28.96 -6.43
C SER A 31 18.05 29.74 -6.34
N THR A 32 17.28 29.51 -5.28
CA THR A 32 16.07 30.27 -4.96
C THR A 32 16.01 30.59 -3.47
N VAL A 33 15.40 31.72 -3.14
CA VAL A 33 15.18 32.17 -1.76
C VAL A 33 13.71 32.05 -1.42
N ASP A 34 13.42 31.38 -0.31
CA ASP A 34 12.12 31.32 0.35
C ASP A 34 12.15 32.09 1.68
N VAL A 35 11.01 32.62 2.10
CA VAL A 35 10.89 33.40 3.34
C VAL A 35 9.85 32.73 4.24
N PHE A 36 10.28 32.26 5.40
CA PHE A 36 9.43 31.58 6.37
C PHE A 36 9.59 32.22 7.75
N ASP A 37 8.48 32.63 8.36
CA ASP A 37 8.46 33.37 9.63
C ASP A 37 9.42 34.57 9.67
N GLY A 38 9.61 35.25 8.53
CA GLY A 38 10.51 36.41 8.38
C GLY A 38 12.00 36.06 8.26
N VAL A 39 12.35 34.77 8.19
CA VAL A 39 13.72 34.28 7.97
C VAL A 39 13.89 33.86 6.51
N GLU A 40 15.00 34.27 5.90
CA GLU A 40 15.36 33.88 4.53
C GLU A 40 16.08 32.52 4.52
N PHE A 41 15.59 31.62 3.68
CA PHE A 41 16.13 30.30 3.44
C PHE A 41 16.51 30.15 1.97
N THR A 42 17.77 29.85 1.68
CA THR A 42 18.27 29.73 0.31
C THR A 42 18.45 28.26 -0.07
N TRP A 43 17.74 27.81 -1.10
CA TRP A 43 17.91 26.48 -1.68
C TRP A 43 18.78 26.57 -2.93
N THR A 44 19.81 25.73 -3.02
CA THR A 44 20.74 25.68 -4.15
C THR A 44 20.86 24.25 -4.67
N SER A 45 20.78 24.07 -5.99
CA SER A 45 21.01 22.77 -6.62
C SER A 45 22.50 22.51 -6.74
N VAL A 46 22.98 21.43 -6.11
CA VAL A 46 24.39 21.04 -6.11
C VAL A 46 24.53 19.68 -6.81
N GLU A 47 25.48 19.60 -7.75
CA GLU A 47 25.89 18.32 -8.32
C GLU A 47 26.81 17.61 -7.33
N THR A 48 26.33 16.50 -6.76
CA THR A 48 27.17 15.67 -5.91
C THR A 48 28.00 14.76 -6.83
N GLY A 49 29.23 15.20 -7.13
CA GLY A 49 30.21 14.38 -7.86
C GLY A 49 30.40 13.05 -7.14
N GLY A 50 30.28 11.94 -7.86
CA GLY A 50 30.63 10.63 -7.33
C GLY A 50 32.12 10.60 -7.03
N ASP A 51 32.48 10.28 -5.78
CA ASP A 51 33.88 10.09 -5.37
C ASP A 51 34.66 9.28 -6.42
N ASP A 52 35.82 9.82 -6.81
CA ASP A 52 36.84 9.15 -7.61
C ASP A 52 37.35 7.88 -6.89
N LYS A 53 36.56 6.80 -6.88
CA LYS A 53 37.03 5.46 -6.53
C LYS A 53 37.29 4.68 -7.80
N LYS A 54 38.58 4.68 -8.18
CA LYS A 54 39.31 3.70 -9.02
C LYS A 54 38.44 2.87 -9.97
N LYS A 55 38.56 3.18 -11.27
CA LYS A 55 38.19 2.31 -12.40
C LYS A 55 38.76 0.88 -12.20
N GLY A 56 37.95 -0.01 -11.65
CA GLY A 56 38.06 -1.44 -11.90
C GLY A 56 37.41 -1.77 -13.24
N LYS A 57 38.15 -2.41 -14.16
CA LYS A 57 37.61 -2.92 -15.41
C LYS A 57 36.50 -3.95 -15.12
N GLY A 58 35.25 -3.61 -15.40
CA GLY A 58 34.16 -4.59 -15.49
C GLY A 58 32.77 -3.98 -15.39
N GLY A 59 32.06 -3.91 -16.52
CA GLY A 59 30.60 -3.81 -16.59
C GLY A 59 30.00 -2.41 -16.43
N GLY A 60 29.45 -1.87 -17.52
CA GLY A 60 28.86 -0.54 -17.56
C GLY A 60 27.58 -0.41 -16.72
N GLY A 61 27.63 0.50 -15.75
CA GLY A 61 26.46 1.15 -15.18
C GLY A 61 26.78 2.63 -15.10
N GLY A 62 26.27 3.42 -16.06
CA GLY A 62 26.36 4.88 -16.00
C GLY A 62 25.58 5.35 -14.78
N GLY A 63 26.29 5.66 -13.70
CA GLY A 63 25.70 6.33 -12.54
C GLY A 63 25.24 7.71 -12.99
N SER A 64 23.93 7.92 -13.05
CA SER A 64 23.39 9.27 -13.17
C SER A 64 23.94 10.13 -12.03
N PRO A 65 24.33 11.39 -12.29
CA PRO A 65 24.74 12.32 -11.24
C PRO A 65 23.66 12.37 -10.16
N ARG A 66 24.06 12.31 -8.89
CA ARG A 66 23.13 12.53 -7.78
C ARG A 66 22.99 14.03 -7.58
N GLU A 67 21.93 14.60 -8.13
CA GLU A 67 21.50 15.97 -7.83
C GLU A 67 21.03 16.02 -6.37
N SER A 68 21.60 16.94 -5.58
CA SER A 68 21.16 17.22 -4.21
C SER A 68 20.79 18.69 -4.07
N LEU A 69 19.88 18.98 -3.14
CA LEU A 69 19.50 20.36 -2.80
C LEU A 69 20.17 20.72 -1.48
N GLU A 70 20.97 21.78 -1.50
CA GLU A 70 21.57 22.37 -0.30
C GLU A 70 20.68 23.51 0.22
N LEU A 71 20.44 23.52 1.52
CA LEU A 71 19.71 24.58 2.22
C LEU A 71 20.69 25.42 3.05
N SER A 72 20.76 26.72 2.77
CA SER A 72 21.62 27.68 3.48
C SER A 72 20.78 28.76 4.17
N PHE A 73 21.15 29.12 5.40
CA PHE A 73 20.51 30.15 6.23
C PHE A 73 21.49 30.67 7.30
N ASP A 74 21.15 31.79 7.95
CA ASP A 74 21.95 32.32 9.07
C ASP A 74 21.87 31.37 10.28
N ALA A 75 23.03 30.97 10.80
CA ALA A 75 23.16 30.00 11.90
C ALA A 75 22.35 30.37 13.15
N LYS A 76 22.05 31.67 13.38
CA LYS A 76 21.18 32.11 14.50
C LYS A 76 19.75 31.59 14.40
N HIS A 77 19.32 31.11 13.24
CA HIS A 77 17.98 30.57 12.98
C HIS A 77 17.95 29.04 12.87
N THR A 78 18.98 28.33 13.34
CA THR A 78 19.07 26.86 13.27
C THR A 78 17.86 26.14 13.86
N ASP A 79 17.37 26.57 15.04
CA ASP A 79 16.19 25.97 15.66
C ASP A 79 14.94 26.16 14.81
N THR A 80 14.76 27.36 14.22
CA THR A 80 13.65 27.65 13.31
C THR A 80 13.74 26.79 12.04
N ALA A 81 14.94 26.61 11.51
CA ALA A 81 15.19 25.79 10.33
C ALA A 81 14.82 24.32 10.57
N LEU A 82 15.36 23.71 11.63
CA LEU A 82 15.24 22.28 11.88
C LEU A 82 13.89 21.87 12.49
N GLU A 83 13.32 22.68 13.37
CA GLU A 83 12.09 22.31 14.10
C GLU A 83 10.81 22.76 13.40
N ARG A 84 10.87 23.78 12.53
CA ARG A 84 9.68 24.36 11.88
C ARG A 84 9.75 24.29 10.36
N TYR A 85 10.76 24.91 9.76
CA TYR A 85 10.81 25.09 8.31
C TYR A 85 11.02 23.78 7.54
N VAL A 86 12.03 22.98 7.90
CA VAL A 86 12.28 21.68 7.25
C VAL A 86 11.08 20.74 7.40
N PRO A 87 10.48 20.54 8.59
CA PRO A 87 9.25 19.77 8.74
C PRO A 87 8.08 20.30 7.90
N PHE A 88 7.92 21.62 7.79
CA PHE A 88 6.89 22.24 6.95
C PHE A 88 7.11 21.93 5.46
N VAL A 89 8.33 22.09 4.94
CA VAL A 89 8.65 21.77 3.55
C VAL A 89 8.46 20.29 3.27
N MET A 90 8.96 19.41 4.15
CA MET A 90 8.82 17.96 3.99
C MET A 90 7.37 17.50 4.03
N SER A 91 6.57 18.01 4.97
CA SER A 91 5.14 17.68 5.04
C SER A 91 4.38 18.17 3.81
N THR A 92 4.63 19.40 3.35
CA THR A 92 4.03 19.94 2.13
C THR A 92 4.42 19.11 0.90
N ALA A 93 5.68 18.71 0.78
CA ALA A 93 6.15 17.87 -0.32
C ALA A 93 5.50 16.48 -0.30
N GLU A 94 5.38 15.85 0.88
CA GLU A 94 4.68 14.58 1.06
C GLU A 94 3.20 14.69 0.68
N GLU A 95 2.51 15.75 1.09
CA GLU A 95 1.10 16.02 0.74
C GLU A 95 0.91 16.17 -0.77
N LEU A 96 1.76 16.96 -1.43
CA LEU A 96 1.72 17.14 -2.88
C LEU A 96 1.98 15.81 -3.62
N GLN A 97 2.97 15.04 -3.17
CA GLN A 97 3.27 13.75 -3.76
C GLN A 97 2.12 12.74 -3.59
N MET A 98 1.47 12.74 -2.42
CA MET A 98 0.28 11.91 -2.17
C MET A 98 -0.94 12.35 -2.99
N ARG A 99 -1.07 13.65 -3.24
CA ARG A 99 -2.12 14.20 -4.09
C ARG A 99 -1.93 13.82 -5.54
N ASP A 100 -0.72 13.82 -6.08
CA ASP A 100 -0.50 13.55 -7.52
C ASP A 100 -0.22 12.09 -7.86
N ARG A 101 0.02 11.26 -6.84
CA ARG A 101 0.24 9.82 -6.99
C ARG A 101 -1.01 9.10 -7.52
N ALA A 102 -0.81 8.26 -8.54
CA ALA A 102 -1.82 7.29 -8.96
C ALA A 102 -1.99 6.20 -7.89
N LEU A 103 -3.24 5.90 -7.54
CA LEU A 103 -3.55 4.76 -6.69
C LEU A 103 -3.43 3.47 -7.50
N ARG A 104 -3.16 2.36 -6.80
CA ARG A 104 -2.99 1.05 -7.40
C ARG A 104 -3.86 0.02 -6.69
N ILE A 105 -4.34 -0.96 -7.44
CA ILE A 105 -4.92 -2.19 -6.90
C ILE A 105 -3.86 -3.28 -7.03
N TYR A 106 -3.66 -4.02 -5.96
CA TYR A 106 -2.81 -5.20 -5.92
C TYR A 106 -3.67 -6.43 -5.72
N MET A 107 -3.46 -7.44 -6.55
CA MET A 107 -4.07 -8.76 -6.42
C MET A 107 -2.98 -9.75 -6.02
N ASN A 108 -3.30 -10.73 -5.17
CA ASN A 108 -2.32 -11.75 -4.83
C ASN A 108 -2.17 -12.75 -5.97
N GLU A 109 -0.92 -13.03 -6.35
CA GLU A 109 -0.55 -14.16 -7.20
C GLU A 109 0.40 -15.06 -6.42
N GLY A 110 -0.13 -16.14 -5.86
CA GLY A 110 0.62 -17.06 -5.00
C GLY A 110 1.09 -16.44 -3.67
N GLN A 111 2.33 -15.95 -3.62
CA GLN A 111 2.93 -15.33 -2.41
C GLN A 111 3.30 -13.85 -2.61
N LEU A 112 2.95 -13.26 -3.75
CA LEU A 112 3.35 -11.91 -4.14
C LEU A 112 2.13 -11.07 -4.48
N TRP A 113 2.31 -9.75 -4.42
CA TRP A 113 1.33 -8.77 -4.83
C TRP A 113 1.64 -8.27 -6.24
N HIS A 114 0.69 -8.45 -7.16
CA HIS A 114 0.77 -7.90 -8.51
C HIS A 114 -0.12 -6.65 -8.60
N GLY A 115 0.50 -5.51 -8.90
CA GLY A 115 -0.17 -4.20 -8.88
C GLY A 115 -0.46 -3.64 -10.25
N ILE A 116 -1.71 -3.24 -10.48
CA ILE A 116 -2.16 -2.47 -11.65
C ILE A 116 -2.57 -1.05 -11.24
N ASN A 117 -2.51 -0.12 -12.19
CA ASN A 117 -2.99 1.24 -11.94
C ASN A 117 -4.49 1.26 -11.73
N HIS A 118 -4.91 1.96 -10.69
CA HIS A 118 -6.29 2.04 -10.24
C HIS A 118 -6.80 3.47 -10.41
N HIS A 119 -7.63 3.66 -11.43
CA HIS A 119 -8.39 4.88 -11.65
C HIS A 119 -9.87 4.59 -11.49
N HIS A 120 -10.35 4.47 -10.25
CA HIS A 120 -11.76 4.26 -10.00
C HIS A 120 -12.48 5.57 -9.73
N PRO A 121 -13.60 5.86 -10.42
CA PRO A 121 -14.27 7.15 -10.34
C PRO A 121 -15.01 7.37 -9.02
N ALA A 122 -15.30 6.32 -8.26
CA ALA A 122 -16.10 6.46 -7.04
C ALA A 122 -15.41 7.30 -5.96
N THR A 123 -16.07 8.36 -5.55
CA THR A 123 -15.83 9.15 -4.35
C THR A 123 -17.06 9.10 -3.45
N PHE A 124 -16.95 9.57 -2.21
CA PHE A 124 -18.11 9.72 -1.31
C PHE A 124 -19.20 10.65 -1.88
N ASP A 125 -18.85 11.54 -2.81
CA ASP A 125 -19.82 12.42 -3.48
C ASP A 125 -20.62 11.67 -4.56
N THR A 126 -19.97 10.77 -5.29
CA THR A 126 -20.61 9.95 -6.33
C THR A 126 -21.36 8.73 -5.78
N LEU A 127 -21.09 8.36 -4.53
CA LEU A 127 -21.63 7.14 -3.93
C LEU A 127 -23.07 7.35 -3.43
N ALA A 128 -24.01 6.58 -3.98
CA ALA A 128 -25.38 6.55 -3.51
C ALA A 128 -25.51 5.66 -2.27
N MET A 129 -25.70 6.27 -1.10
CA MET A 129 -25.96 5.59 0.17
C MET A 129 -26.71 6.54 1.13
N ASP A 130 -27.17 6.01 2.27
CA ASP A 130 -27.77 6.82 3.32
C ASP A 130 -26.80 7.93 3.79
N PRO A 131 -27.21 9.22 3.79
CA PRO A 131 -26.33 10.33 4.14
C PRO A 131 -25.78 10.25 5.57
N VAL A 132 -26.60 9.82 6.53
CA VAL A 132 -26.19 9.72 7.94
C VAL A 132 -25.11 8.65 8.10
N LEU A 133 -25.29 7.51 7.44
CA LEU A 133 -24.29 6.46 7.41
C LEU A 133 -23.02 6.92 6.70
N LYS A 134 -23.14 7.63 5.57
CA LYS A 134 -21.99 8.18 4.83
C LYS A 134 -21.13 9.07 5.72
N ASP A 135 -21.76 10.04 6.39
CA ASP A 135 -21.07 10.98 7.26
C ASP A 135 -20.42 10.28 8.45
N SER A 136 -21.07 9.23 8.99
CA SER A 136 -20.50 8.42 10.07
C SER A 136 -19.22 7.68 9.65
N VAL A 137 -19.17 7.16 8.42
CA VAL A 137 -17.99 6.48 7.87
C VAL A 137 -16.87 7.48 7.63
N ILE A 138 -17.17 8.64 7.02
CA ILE A 138 -16.19 9.71 6.80
C ILE A 138 -15.59 10.18 8.13
N ALA A 139 -16.43 10.46 9.13
CA ALA A 139 -15.97 10.89 10.45
C ALA A 139 -15.10 9.85 11.15
N ASP A 140 -15.37 8.56 10.96
CA ASP A 140 -14.55 7.48 11.50
C ASP A 140 -13.19 7.38 10.80
N LEU A 141 -13.15 7.55 9.48
CA LEU A 141 -11.91 7.61 8.70
C LEU A 141 -11.03 8.79 9.13
N ASP A 142 -11.61 9.97 9.27
CA ASP A 142 -10.93 11.17 9.79
C ASP A 142 -10.34 10.91 11.19
N ARG A 143 -11.13 10.29 12.06
CA ARG A 143 -10.70 9.92 13.41
C ARG A 143 -9.56 8.90 13.38
N PHE A 144 -9.61 7.93 12.48
CA PHE A 144 -8.55 6.94 12.30
C PHE A 144 -7.23 7.60 11.88
N LEU A 145 -7.27 8.52 10.92
CA LEU A 145 -6.10 9.28 10.46
C LEU A 145 -5.45 10.09 11.58
N LYS A 146 -6.26 10.83 12.36
CA LYS A 146 -5.78 11.71 13.45
C LYS A 146 -5.21 10.96 14.65
N ARG A 147 -5.54 9.67 14.82
CA ARG A 147 -5.17 8.89 16.02
C ARG A 147 -3.88 8.08 15.89
N ARG A 148 -3.10 8.22 14.82
CA ARG A 148 -1.83 7.48 14.63
C ARG A 148 -0.92 7.53 15.88
N ASP A 149 -0.67 8.73 16.39
CA ASP A 149 0.24 8.94 17.52
C ASP A 149 -0.37 8.44 18.85
N TYR A 150 -1.70 8.51 18.99
CA TYR A 150 -2.41 7.91 20.11
C TYR A 150 -2.19 6.40 20.16
N TYR A 151 -2.36 5.69 19.03
CA TYR A 151 -2.12 4.24 18.95
C TYR A 151 -0.66 3.88 19.27
N ARG A 152 0.29 4.66 18.74
CA ARG A 152 1.72 4.51 19.05
C ARG A 152 1.99 4.62 20.55
N ARG A 153 1.44 5.66 21.21
CA ARG A 153 1.65 5.91 22.64
C ARG A 153 1.14 4.80 23.54
N ILE A 154 0.02 4.17 23.17
CA ILE A 154 -0.56 3.06 23.94
C ILE A 154 -0.05 1.67 23.51
N GLY A 155 0.94 1.62 22.60
CA GLY A 155 1.53 0.37 22.11
C GLY A 155 0.58 -0.53 21.31
N LYS A 156 -0.50 0.02 20.73
CA LYS A 156 -1.47 -0.75 19.94
C LYS A 156 -1.22 -0.60 18.45
N ALA A 157 -1.49 -1.67 17.71
CA ALA A 157 -1.43 -1.64 16.26
C ALA A 157 -2.44 -0.64 15.69
N TRP A 158 -1.97 0.30 14.88
CA TRP A 158 -2.80 1.30 14.21
C TRP A 158 -3.51 0.66 13.01
N LYS A 159 -4.63 -0.01 13.29
CA LYS A 159 -5.46 -0.72 12.31
C LYS A 159 -6.94 -0.39 12.54
N ARG A 160 -7.71 -0.36 11.45
CA ARG A 160 -9.17 -0.20 11.46
C ARG A 160 -9.79 -1.25 10.55
N GLY A 161 -10.83 -1.93 11.04
CA GLY A 161 -11.56 -2.95 10.29
C GLY A 161 -13.00 -2.52 10.05
N TYR A 162 -13.50 -2.80 8.85
CA TYR A 162 -14.89 -2.58 8.43
C TYR A 162 -15.46 -3.91 7.93
N LEU A 163 -16.70 -4.19 8.26
CA LEU A 163 -17.47 -5.30 7.69
C LEU A 163 -18.63 -4.71 6.90
N LEU A 164 -18.61 -4.91 5.58
CA LEU A 164 -19.66 -4.45 4.69
C LEU A 164 -20.51 -5.67 4.32
N TYR A 165 -21.80 -5.62 4.61
CA TYR A 165 -22.73 -6.71 4.32
C TYR A 165 -24.03 -6.17 3.71
N GLY A 166 -24.70 -7.00 2.93
CA GLY A 166 -25.95 -6.66 2.26
C GLY A 166 -26.06 -7.30 0.87
N PRO A 167 -27.23 -7.21 0.23
CA PRO A 167 -27.49 -7.82 -1.08
C PRO A 167 -26.41 -7.50 -2.13
N PRO A 168 -26.18 -8.37 -3.12
CA PRO A 168 -25.31 -8.05 -4.25
C PRO A 168 -25.81 -6.80 -4.98
N GLY A 169 -24.89 -6.00 -5.54
CA GLY A 169 -25.22 -4.77 -6.27
C GLY A 169 -25.50 -3.53 -5.42
N THR A 170 -25.36 -3.60 -4.09
CA THR A 170 -25.57 -2.45 -3.17
C THR A 170 -24.38 -1.49 -3.03
N GLY A 171 -23.40 -1.57 -3.94
CA GLY A 171 -22.27 -0.63 -3.96
C GLY A 171 -21.20 -0.85 -2.89
N LYS A 172 -21.11 -2.03 -2.26
CA LYS A 172 -20.10 -2.36 -1.25
C LYS A 172 -18.66 -2.13 -1.76
N SER A 173 -18.32 -2.70 -2.92
CA SER A 173 -16.99 -2.53 -3.52
C SER A 173 -16.78 -1.08 -4.00
N SER A 174 -17.84 -0.37 -4.41
CA SER A 174 -17.77 1.07 -4.72
C SER A 174 -17.48 1.92 -3.50
N LEU A 175 -18.02 1.57 -2.32
CA LEU A 175 -17.69 2.20 -1.05
C LEU A 175 -16.22 1.97 -0.69
N VAL A 176 -15.69 0.75 -0.87
CA VAL A 176 -14.26 0.46 -0.67
C VAL A 176 -13.38 1.34 -1.57
N ALA A 177 -13.73 1.49 -2.84
CA ALA A 177 -13.01 2.37 -3.76
C ALA A 177 -13.10 3.85 -3.34
N ALA A 178 -14.27 4.31 -2.88
CA ALA A 178 -14.44 5.66 -2.35
C ALA A 178 -13.57 5.90 -1.11
N MET A 179 -13.48 4.92 -0.21
CA MET A 179 -12.60 4.98 0.96
C MET A 179 -11.12 5.02 0.56
N ALA A 180 -10.69 4.25 -0.45
CA ALA A 180 -9.33 4.27 -0.97
C ALA A 180 -8.95 5.63 -1.57
N ASN A 181 -9.85 6.20 -2.37
CA ASN A 181 -9.70 7.54 -2.94
C ASN A 181 -9.63 8.63 -1.86
N TYR A 182 -10.47 8.53 -0.82
CA TYR A 182 -10.47 9.45 0.30
C TYR A 182 -9.19 9.36 1.15
N LEU A 183 -8.73 8.14 1.46
CA LEU A 183 -7.52 7.90 2.26
C LEU A 183 -6.21 7.98 1.46
N ARG A 184 -6.27 8.20 0.13
CA ARG A 184 -5.14 8.08 -0.81
C ARG A 184 -4.30 6.82 -0.58
N SER A 185 -4.98 5.69 -0.38
CA SER A 185 -4.38 4.40 -0.03
C SER A 185 -4.53 3.40 -1.17
N ASN A 186 -3.52 2.55 -1.37
CA ASN A 186 -3.62 1.46 -2.36
C ASN A 186 -4.57 0.38 -1.87
N LEU A 187 -5.29 -0.25 -2.81
CA LEU A 187 -6.12 -1.42 -2.53
C LEU A 187 -5.30 -2.69 -2.68
N TYR A 188 -5.51 -3.63 -1.77
CA TYR A 188 -4.94 -4.98 -1.78
C TYR A 188 -6.09 -5.96 -1.71
N ASP A 189 -6.47 -6.48 -2.86
CA ASP A 189 -7.55 -7.46 -3.01
C ASP A 189 -7.01 -8.86 -2.77
N LEU A 190 -7.43 -9.46 -1.66
CA LEU A 190 -6.98 -10.77 -1.21
C LEU A 190 -7.99 -11.84 -1.59
N ASP A 191 -7.67 -12.60 -2.63
CA ASP A 191 -8.34 -13.85 -2.94
C ASP A 191 -7.79 -14.98 -2.04
N LEU A 192 -8.56 -15.30 -1.00
CA LEU A 192 -8.26 -16.38 -0.07
C LEU A 192 -8.25 -17.77 -0.73
N SER A 193 -8.88 -17.95 -1.89
CA SER A 193 -8.94 -19.24 -2.60
C SER A 193 -7.58 -19.65 -3.17
N GLU A 194 -6.73 -18.69 -3.53
CA GLU A 194 -5.36 -18.93 -4.01
C GLU A 194 -4.36 -19.19 -2.88
N VAL A 195 -4.69 -18.78 -1.66
CA VAL A 195 -3.80 -18.88 -0.50
C VAL A 195 -3.84 -20.30 0.09
N ARG A 196 -2.87 -21.13 -0.32
CA ARG A 196 -2.80 -22.54 0.11
C ARG A 196 -2.18 -22.77 1.48
N LEU A 197 -1.29 -21.89 1.93
CA LEU A 197 -0.48 -22.06 3.14
C LEU A 197 -0.55 -20.81 4.03
N ASN A 198 -0.57 -21.01 5.35
CA ASN A 198 -0.53 -19.91 6.32
C ASN A 198 0.73 -19.05 6.18
N SER A 199 1.86 -19.64 5.80
CA SER A 199 3.10 -18.90 5.53
C SER A 199 2.98 -17.98 4.31
N SER A 200 2.19 -18.36 3.30
CA SER A 200 1.88 -17.48 2.16
C SER A 200 1.07 -16.27 2.61
N LEU A 201 0.03 -16.49 3.40
CA LEU A 201 -0.79 -15.40 3.95
C LEU A 201 0.04 -14.43 4.79
N GLN A 202 0.89 -14.97 5.68
CA GLN A 202 1.79 -14.16 6.50
C GLN A 202 2.73 -13.32 5.64
N LYS A 203 3.33 -13.90 4.60
CA LYS A 203 4.18 -13.16 3.66
C LYS A 203 3.43 -12.04 2.96
N LEU A 204 2.23 -12.30 2.44
CA LEU A 204 1.39 -11.28 1.80
C LEU A 204 1.14 -10.10 2.75
N LEU A 205 0.71 -10.39 3.98
CA LEU A 205 0.41 -9.37 4.99
C LEU A 205 1.64 -8.55 5.42
N ILE A 206 2.82 -9.17 5.53
CA ILE A 206 4.07 -8.50 5.92
C ILE A 206 4.57 -7.57 4.79
N HIS A 207 4.38 -7.95 3.53
CA HIS A 207 4.83 -7.16 2.38
C HIS A 207 3.85 -6.05 1.98
N MET A 208 2.75 -5.86 2.71
CA MET A 208 1.88 -4.71 2.51
C MET A 208 2.54 -3.45 3.08
N PRO A 209 2.73 -2.38 2.27
CA PRO A 209 3.27 -1.13 2.75
C PRO A 209 2.27 -0.40 3.65
N ASN A 210 2.77 0.60 4.38
CA ASN A 210 1.91 1.54 5.11
C ASN A 210 0.96 2.26 4.15
N LYS A 211 -0.22 2.70 4.64
CA LYS A 211 -1.28 3.35 3.84
C LYS A 211 -1.85 2.42 2.74
N SER A 212 -2.28 1.25 3.20
CA SER A 212 -2.89 0.20 2.37
C SER A 212 -4.23 -0.21 2.95
N ILE A 213 -5.18 -0.53 2.08
CA ILE A 213 -6.48 -1.11 2.45
C ILE A 213 -6.48 -2.56 1.97
N LEU A 214 -6.60 -3.50 2.90
CA LEU A 214 -6.80 -4.91 2.60
C LEU A 214 -8.30 -5.15 2.39
N VAL A 215 -8.65 -5.73 1.25
CA VAL A 215 -10.00 -6.14 0.89
C VAL A 215 -10.02 -7.66 0.92
N ILE A 216 -11.03 -8.22 1.57
CA ILE A 216 -11.31 -9.66 1.59
C ILE A 216 -12.77 -9.79 1.22
N GLU A 217 -13.04 -10.16 -0.03
CA GLU A 217 -14.40 -10.38 -0.53
C GLU A 217 -14.89 -11.81 -0.18
N ASP A 218 -16.21 -12.01 -0.22
CA ASP A 218 -16.88 -13.32 -0.09
C ASP A 218 -16.37 -14.22 1.05
N ILE A 219 -16.22 -13.62 2.23
CA ILE A 219 -15.77 -14.31 3.45
C ILE A 219 -16.68 -15.48 3.84
N ASP A 220 -17.96 -15.42 3.49
CA ASP A 220 -18.95 -16.46 3.72
C ASP A 220 -18.71 -17.69 2.84
N CYS A 221 -18.35 -17.51 1.57
CA CYS A 221 -18.02 -18.61 0.66
C CYS A 221 -16.76 -19.39 1.08
N CYS A 222 -15.83 -18.75 1.78
CA CYS A 222 -14.59 -19.39 2.25
C CYS A 222 -14.85 -20.52 3.27
N PHE A 223 -15.92 -20.42 4.08
CA PHE A 223 -16.24 -21.42 5.10
C PHE A 223 -16.90 -22.67 4.51
N ASP A 224 -17.74 -22.51 3.49
CA ASP A 224 -18.40 -23.62 2.79
C ASP A 224 -17.40 -24.48 2.00
N ALA A 225 -16.41 -23.84 1.37
CA ALA A 225 -15.31 -24.53 0.70
C ALA A 225 -14.41 -25.33 1.67
N ALA A 226 -14.29 -24.89 2.93
CA ALA A 226 -13.57 -25.63 3.97
C ALA A 226 -14.37 -26.83 4.50
N ALA A 227 -15.69 -26.70 4.61
CA ALA A 227 -16.59 -27.80 4.96
C ALA A 227 -16.58 -28.89 3.88
N SER A 228 -16.69 -28.50 2.60
CA SER A 228 -16.64 -29.42 1.45
C SER A 228 -15.30 -30.20 1.36
N ARG A 229 -14.16 -29.55 1.64
CA ARG A 229 -12.84 -30.21 1.71
C ARG A 229 -12.76 -31.26 2.83
N LYS A 230 -13.39 -31.03 3.99
CA LYS A 230 -13.47 -32.02 5.07
C LYS A 230 -14.34 -33.21 4.68
N ASP A 231 -15.45 -32.97 3.97
CA ASP A 231 -16.31 -34.06 3.49
C ASP A 231 -15.68 -34.86 2.35
N ALA A 232 -14.92 -34.25 1.46
CA ALA A 232 -14.11 -34.98 0.46
C ALA A 232 -13.06 -35.89 1.13
N LYS A 233 -12.40 -35.40 2.20
CA LYS A 233 -11.43 -36.19 2.97
C LYS A 233 -12.10 -37.34 3.75
N ARG A 234 -13.29 -37.11 4.31
CA ARG A 234 -14.12 -38.17 4.93
C ARG A 234 -14.55 -39.23 3.92
N ARG A 235 -14.98 -38.81 2.72
CA ARG A 235 -15.38 -39.71 1.62
C ARG A 235 -14.21 -40.53 1.07
N SER A 236 -13.02 -39.96 1.03
CA SER A 236 -11.78 -40.66 0.69
C SER A 236 -11.40 -41.69 1.75
N TRP A 237 -11.50 -41.36 3.04
CA TRP A 237 -11.27 -42.31 4.14
C TRP A 237 -12.27 -43.47 4.13
N SER A 238 -13.56 -43.20 3.88
CA SER A 238 -14.58 -44.25 3.80
C SER A 238 -14.45 -45.16 2.58
N ARG A 239 -13.82 -44.69 1.47
CA ARG A 239 -13.57 -45.53 0.28
C ARG A 239 -12.36 -46.45 0.43
N ASN A 240 -11.41 -46.12 1.29
CA ASN A 240 -10.20 -46.92 1.54
C ASN A 240 -10.33 -47.89 2.72
N TRP A 241 -11.51 -47.98 3.34
CA TRP A 241 -11.77 -48.92 4.43
C TRP A 241 -12.55 -50.13 3.93
N THR A 242 -11.87 -51.25 3.70
CA THR A 242 -12.49 -52.58 3.57
C THR A 242 -12.33 -53.33 4.89
N PRO A 243 -13.41 -53.84 5.51
CA PRO A 243 -13.28 -54.63 6.72
C PRO A 243 -12.73 -56.01 6.37
N ALA A 244 -11.62 -56.40 7.01
CA ALA A 244 -11.08 -57.75 6.94
C ALA A 244 -12.08 -58.72 7.60
N THR A 245 -12.73 -59.56 6.80
CA THR A 245 -13.60 -60.62 7.30
C THR A 245 -12.76 -61.71 7.98
N HIS A 246 -12.80 -61.78 9.31
CA HIS A 246 -12.25 -62.89 10.07
C HIS A 246 -13.11 -64.14 9.83
N ARG A 247 -12.53 -65.13 9.14
CA ARG A 247 -13.13 -66.46 8.95
C ARG A 247 -12.79 -67.34 10.15
N THR A 248 -13.71 -67.48 11.10
CA THR A 248 -13.55 -68.35 12.27
C THR A 248 -13.68 -69.81 11.86
N ARG A 249 -12.59 -70.59 11.97
CA ARG A 249 -12.60 -72.05 11.82
C ARG A 249 -13.19 -72.68 13.09
N GLN A 250 -14.37 -73.30 12.98
CA GLN A 250 -14.86 -74.26 13.99
C GLN A 250 -14.02 -75.53 13.92
N LYS A 251 -13.43 -75.94 15.06
CA LYS A 251 -12.94 -77.30 15.29
C LYS A 251 -14.06 -78.08 15.99
N THR A 252 -14.57 -79.12 15.34
CA THR A 252 -15.44 -80.13 15.92
C THR A 252 -14.61 -81.13 16.73
N ALA A 253 -14.97 -81.35 17.99
CA ALA A 253 -14.52 -82.48 18.79
C ALA A 253 -15.49 -83.65 18.59
N GLY A 254 -14.96 -84.80 18.17
CA GLY A 254 -15.65 -86.09 18.14
C GLY A 254 -14.96 -87.06 19.10
N ARG A 255 -15.78 -87.91 19.73
CA ARG A 255 -15.47 -88.90 20.78
C ARG A 255 -14.25 -89.78 20.53
#